data_AF-A0A7X6ZHU1-F1
#
_entry.id   AF-A0A7X6ZHU1-F1
#
_cell.length_a   1.000
_cell.length_b   1.000
_cell.length_c   1.000
_cell.angle_alpha   90.00
_cell.angle_beta   90.00
_cell.angle_gamma   90.00
#
_symmetry.space_group_name_H-M   'P 1'
#
loop_
_entity.id
_entity.type
_entity.pdbx_description
1 polymer ?
#
loop_
_entity_poly.entity_id
_entity_poly.type
_entity_poly.pdbx_seq_one_letter_code
_entity_poly.pdbx_strand_id
1 'polypeptide(L)'
;KRLLEITKNSLYEGIKMAVVDNRLYDISHAIQTYAESNGYSVVKDFVGHGIGRDMHEEPQVPNFGPAGRGPRLKAGMTLAIEPMVNIGTDEVETLLNNWTVVTKDRKLSAHFEHSVAITEKGPWILT
;
A
#
# COMPACT_ATOMS: atom_id res chain seq x y z
N LYS A 1 15.35 -8.15 -9.83
CA LYS A 1 14.72 -7.20 -10.78
C LYS A 1 13.20 -7.33 -10.79
N ARG A 2 12.64 -8.53 -11.04
CA ARG A 2 11.18 -8.74 -11.04
C ARG A 2 10.45 -8.30 -9.76
N LEU A 3 10.98 -8.61 -8.57
CA LEU A 3 10.38 -8.17 -7.30
C LEU A 3 10.12 -6.64 -7.27
N LEU A 4 11.15 -5.84 -7.58
CA LEU A 4 11.04 -4.37 -7.60
C LEU A 4 9.98 -3.89 -8.60
N GLU A 5 9.93 -4.51 -9.78
CA GLU A 5 8.95 -4.19 -10.81
C GLU A 5 7.52 -4.50 -10.35
N ILE A 6 7.30 -5.66 -9.73
CA ILE A 6 5.98 -6.05 -9.22
C ILE A 6 5.54 -5.15 -8.08
N THR A 7 6.41 -4.84 -7.13
CA THR A 7 6.09 -3.90 -6.03
C THR A 7 5.76 -2.51 -6.56
N LYS A 8 6.53 -2.01 -7.54
CA LYS A 8 6.28 -0.71 -8.13
C LYS A 8 4.96 -0.69 -8.90
N ASN A 9 4.70 -1.72 -9.71
CA ASN A 9 3.47 -1.78 -10.49
C ASN A 9 2.23 -1.99 -9.59
N SER A 10 2.33 -2.75 -8.50
CA SER A 10 1.22 -2.90 -7.56
C SER A 10 0.84 -1.56 -6.92
N LEU A 11 1.83 -0.73 -6.56
CA LEU A 11 1.60 0.64 -6.11
C LEU A 11 0.77 1.42 -7.14
N TYR A 12 1.18 1.42 -8.42
CA TYR A 12 0.43 2.16 -9.45
C TYR A 12 -0.97 1.60 -9.70
N GLU A 13 -1.19 0.28 -9.62
CA GLU A 13 -2.54 -0.29 -9.69
C GLU A 13 -3.42 0.20 -8.53
N GLY A 14 -2.85 0.27 -7.31
CA GLY A 14 -3.52 0.88 -6.16
C GLY A 14 -3.87 2.36 -6.39
N ILE A 15 -2.90 3.15 -6.87
CA ILE A 15 -3.07 4.59 -7.10
C ILE A 15 -4.20 4.86 -8.10
N LYS A 16 -4.36 4.04 -9.15
CA LYS A 16 -5.48 4.18 -10.11
C LYS A 16 -6.85 4.12 -9.44
N MET A 17 -6.96 3.43 -8.31
CA MET A 17 -8.20 3.29 -7.54
C MET A 17 -8.41 4.42 -6.53
N ALA A 18 -7.42 5.30 -6.32
CA ALA A 18 -7.50 6.46 -5.43
C ALA A 18 -8.27 7.62 -6.09
N VAL A 19 -9.51 7.35 -6.51
CA VAL A 19 -10.43 8.31 -7.14
C VAL A 19 -11.59 8.64 -6.21
N VAL A 20 -12.23 9.78 -6.43
CA VAL A 20 -13.41 10.21 -5.65
C VAL A 20 -14.51 9.14 -5.72
N ASP A 21 -15.21 8.96 -4.60
CA ASP A 21 -16.32 8.00 -4.38
C ASP A 21 -15.98 6.52 -4.35
N ASN A 22 -14.80 6.11 -4.83
CA ASN A 22 -14.25 4.80 -4.50
C ASN A 22 -14.09 4.65 -2.98
N ARG A 23 -13.92 3.42 -2.54
CA ARG A 23 -13.64 3.11 -1.14
C ARG A 23 -12.17 2.78 -0.98
N LEU A 24 -11.65 3.07 0.21
CA LEU A 24 -10.23 2.88 0.53
C LEU A 24 -9.73 1.47 0.20
N TYR A 25 -10.53 0.42 0.47
CA TYR A 25 -10.10 -0.95 0.18
C TYR A 25 -10.11 -1.29 -1.32
N ASP A 26 -10.61 -0.42 -2.20
CA ASP A 26 -10.43 -0.58 -3.64
C ASP A 26 -8.95 -0.39 -4.01
N ILE A 27 -8.24 0.52 -3.33
CA ILE A 27 -6.77 0.67 -3.41
C ILE A 27 -6.10 -0.61 -2.91
N SER A 28 -6.46 -1.03 -1.70
CA SER A 28 -5.91 -2.22 -1.04
C SER A 28 -6.07 -3.49 -1.88
N HIS A 29 -7.26 -3.69 -2.43
CA HIS A 29 -7.59 -4.85 -3.24
C HIS A 29 -6.81 -4.88 -4.55
N ALA A 30 -6.64 -3.74 -5.21
CA ALA A 30 -5.89 -3.64 -6.47
C ALA A 30 -4.41 -3.97 -6.26
N ILE A 31 -3.81 -3.45 -5.18
CA ILE A 31 -2.42 -3.75 -4.80
C ILE A 31 -2.24 -5.26 -4.57
N GLN A 32 -3.07 -5.85 -3.70
CA GLN A 32 -2.99 -7.27 -3.36
C GLN A 32 -3.19 -8.15 -4.59
N THR A 33 -4.24 -7.90 -5.37
CA THR A 33 -4.55 -8.69 -6.56
C THR A 33 -3.39 -8.67 -7.56
N TYR A 34 -2.77 -7.51 -7.78
CA TYR A 34 -1.64 -7.42 -8.70
C TYR A 34 -0.41 -8.18 -8.17
N ALA A 35 -0.05 -8.01 -6.89
CA ALA A 35 1.11 -8.68 -6.32
C ALA A 35 0.93 -10.21 -6.26
N GLU A 36 -0.22 -10.67 -5.76
CA GLU A 36 -0.50 -12.10 -5.56
C GLU A 36 -0.72 -12.85 -6.89
N SER A 37 -1.34 -12.23 -7.90
CA SER A 37 -1.44 -12.82 -9.24
C SER A 37 -0.07 -13.02 -9.91
N ASN A 38 0.97 -12.32 -9.44
CA ASN A 38 2.35 -12.46 -9.90
C ASN A 38 3.18 -13.42 -9.05
N GLY A 39 2.58 -14.12 -8.07
CA GLY A 39 3.26 -15.10 -7.23
C GLY A 39 4.06 -14.50 -6.07
N TYR A 40 3.70 -13.31 -5.62
CA TYR A 40 4.28 -12.64 -4.45
C TYR A 40 3.23 -12.51 -3.33
N SER A 41 3.66 -12.12 -2.14
CA SER A 41 2.76 -11.85 -1.00
C SER A 41 2.89 -10.41 -0.53
N VAL A 42 1.85 -9.91 0.13
CA VAL A 42 1.80 -8.53 0.66
C VAL A 42 1.87 -8.58 2.18
N VAL A 43 2.79 -7.80 2.78
CA VAL A 43 2.90 -7.66 4.24
C VAL A 43 1.61 -7.08 4.81
N LYS A 44 1.13 -7.64 5.93
CA LYS A 44 -0.16 -7.23 6.54
C LYS A 44 -0.02 -6.45 7.84
N ASP A 45 1.14 -6.52 8.48
CA ASP A 45 1.45 -5.87 9.76
C ASP A 45 1.69 -4.36 9.61
N PHE A 46 2.04 -3.91 8.41
CA PHE A 46 2.34 -2.52 8.09
C PHE A 46 1.48 -2.04 6.92
N VAL A 47 1.00 -0.81 7.04
CA VAL A 47 0.00 -0.22 6.15
C VAL A 47 0.33 1.24 5.92
N GLY A 48 -0.17 1.79 4.82
CA GLY A 48 -0.13 3.23 4.60
C GLY A 48 -1.03 4.00 5.54
N HIS A 49 -1.07 5.30 5.36
CA HIS A 49 -1.74 6.20 6.28
C HIS A 49 -2.23 7.48 5.58
N GLY A 50 -3.10 8.24 6.25
CA GLY A 50 -3.32 9.64 5.90
C GLY A 50 -2.03 10.43 6.16
N ILE A 51 -1.72 11.38 5.29
CA ILE A 51 -0.53 12.23 5.43
C ILE A 51 -0.87 13.67 5.10
N GLY A 52 -0.39 14.61 5.92
CA GLY A 52 -0.71 16.02 5.72
C GLY A 52 -0.02 16.94 6.69
N ARG A 53 -0.72 17.27 7.78
CA ARG A 53 -0.19 18.16 8.82
C ARG A 53 0.68 17.39 9.81
N ASP A 54 0.28 16.16 10.11
CA ASP A 54 1.04 15.19 10.86
C ASP A 54 1.62 14.13 9.91
N MET A 55 2.71 13.48 10.36
CA MET A 55 3.41 12.47 9.57
C MET A 55 2.53 11.25 9.31
N HIS A 56 1.80 10.79 10.33
CA HIS A 56 0.84 9.69 10.25
C HIS A 56 -0.52 10.16 10.79
N GLU A 57 -1.54 10.11 9.95
CA GLU A 57 -2.93 10.45 10.27
C GLU A 57 -3.87 9.32 9.82
N GLU A 58 -5.12 9.34 10.28
CA GLU A 58 -6.17 8.50 9.70
C GLU A 58 -6.48 8.95 8.25
N PRO A 59 -6.94 8.05 7.37
CA PRO A 59 -7.19 6.63 7.62
C PRO A 59 -5.93 5.78 7.45
N GLN A 60 -5.87 4.64 8.15
CA GLN A 60 -4.97 3.56 7.73
C GLN A 60 -5.31 3.06 6.32
N VAL A 61 -4.29 2.79 5.51
CA VAL A 61 -4.39 2.34 4.11
C VAL A 61 -3.75 0.96 3.97
N PRO A 62 -4.46 -0.13 4.30
CA PRO A 62 -3.94 -1.48 4.06
C PRO A 62 -3.59 -1.70 2.60
N ASN A 63 -2.58 -2.54 2.35
CA ASN A 63 -2.21 -2.98 1.01
C ASN A 63 -2.92 -4.28 0.59
N PHE A 64 -3.92 -4.69 1.38
CA PHE A 64 -4.64 -5.96 1.26
C PHE A 64 -6.10 -5.83 1.70
N GLY A 65 -6.95 -6.75 1.23
CA GLY A 65 -8.33 -6.88 1.66
C GLY A 65 -9.33 -6.87 0.50
N PRO A 66 -10.62 -7.11 0.82
CA PRO A 66 -11.68 -7.15 -0.18
C PRO A 66 -12.07 -5.73 -0.63
N ALA A 67 -12.26 -5.56 -1.94
CA ALA A 67 -12.80 -4.32 -2.52
C ALA A 67 -14.16 -3.91 -1.92
N GLY A 68 -14.51 -2.63 -2.07
CA GLY A 68 -15.79 -2.08 -1.63
C GLY A 68 -15.91 -1.88 -0.12
N ARG A 69 -14.79 -1.85 0.63
CA ARG A 69 -14.75 -1.67 2.09
C ARG A 69 -13.99 -0.40 2.51
N GLY A 70 -14.17 0.00 3.77
CA GLY A 70 -13.52 1.17 4.33
C GLY A 70 -14.21 2.50 3.96
N PRO A 71 -13.61 3.63 4.38
CA PRO A 71 -14.15 4.97 4.13
C PRO A 71 -14.23 5.27 2.63
N ARG A 72 -15.17 6.14 2.26
CA ARG A 72 -15.22 6.70 0.90
C ARG A 72 -14.12 7.73 0.73
N LEU A 73 -13.44 7.65 -0.39
CA LEU A 73 -12.43 8.58 -0.82
C LEU A 73 -13.09 9.89 -1.27
N LYS A 74 -12.54 11.02 -0.81
CA LYS A 74 -13.04 12.36 -1.10
C LYS A 74 -11.90 13.22 -1.62
N ALA A 75 -12.24 14.17 -2.47
CA ALA A 75 -11.30 15.20 -2.90
C ALA A 75 -10.73 15.94 -1.68
N GLY A 76 -9.42 16.21 -1.71
CA GLY A 76 -8.68 16.85 -0.61
C GLY A 76 -8.09 15.89 0.41
N MET A 77 -8.41 14.59 0.36
CA MET A 77 -7.66 13.57 1.10
C MET A 77 -6.27 13.40 0.50
N THR A 78 -5.27 13.19 1.36
CA THR A 78 -3.91 12.84 0.95
C THR A 78 -3.49 11.58 1.70
N LEU A 79 -3.02 10.59 0.96
CA LEU A 79 -2.70 9.26 1.46
C LEU A 79 -1.27 8.89 1.10
N ALA A 80 -0.53 8.30 2.04
CA ALA A 80 0.64 7.49 1.75
C ALA A 80 0.15 6.10 1.31
N ILE A 81 0.50 5.71 0.09
CA ILE A 81 0.22 4.38 -0.45
C ILE A 81 1.57 3.70 -0.62
N GLU A 82 1.78 2.61 0.12
CA GLU A 82 3.13 2.11 0.43
C GLU A 82 3.22 0.57 0.48
N PRO A 83 3.06 -0.13 -0.66
CA PRO A 83 3.08 -1.59 -0.66
C PRO A 83 4.45 -2.18 -0.35
N MET A 84 4.47 -3.05 0.66
CA MET A 84 5.58 -3.94 0.99
C MET A 84 5.26 -5.34 0.48
N VAL A 85 6.07 -5.83 -0.48
CA VAL A 85 5.84 -7.09 -1.19
C VAL A 85 7.00 -8.04 -0.96
N ASN A 86 6.70 -9.30 -0.61
CA ASN A 86 7.67 -10.34 -0.30
C ASN A 86 7.68 -11.42 -1.40
N ILE A 87 8.85 -12.03 -1.63
CA ILE A 87 8.95 -13.28 -2.43
C ILE A 87 8.29 -14.46 -1.71
N GLY A 88 8.32 -14.43 -0.38
CA GLY A 88 7.93 -15.51 0.51
C GLY A 88 6.51 -15.41 1.02
N THR A 89 6.35 -15.67 2.32
CA THR A 89 5.09 -15.44 3.04
C THR A 89 4.91 -13.95 3.36
N ASP A 90 3.70 -13.57 3.72
CA ASP A 90 3.36 -12.22 4.21
C ASP A 90 3.88 -11.95 5.63
N GLU A 91 4.30 -12.99 6.35
CA GLU A 91 4.75 -12.91 7.73
C GLU A 91 6.09 -12.17 7.87
N VAL A 92 6.11 -11.22 8.81
CA VAL A 92 7.30 -10.48 9.21
C VAL A 92 7.52 -10.61 10.72
N GLU A 93 8.72 -10.26 11.17
CA GLU A 93 9.03 -10.09 12.58
C GLU A 93 9.91 -8.85 12.80
N THR A 94 9.71 -8.20 13.94
CA THR A 94 10.54 -7.08 14.39
C THR A 94 11.72 -7.61 15.19
N LEU A 95 12.93 -7.21 14.81
CA LEU A 95 14.15 -7.58 15.51
C LEU A 95 14.23 -6.94 16.91
N LEU A 96 15.17 -7.42 17.72
CA LEU A 96 15.38 -6.99 19.11
C LEU A 96 15.68 -5.49 19.28
N ASN A 97 16.00 -4.78 18.19
CA ASN A 97 16.16 -3.33 18.21
C ASN A 97 14.82 -2.57 18.14
N ASN A 98 13.69 -3.27 18.09
CA ASN A 98 12.32 -2.75 18.02
C ASN A 98 12.01 -1.88 16.78
N TRP A 99 12.84 -1.96 15.73
CA TRP A 99 12.70 -1.13 14.53
C TRP A 99 12.86 -1.92 13.24
N THR A 100 13.91 -2.74 13.14
CA THR A 100 14.18 -3.45 11.91
C THR A 100 13.16 -4.58 11.75
N VAL A 101 12.37 -4.47 10.69
CA VAL A 101 11.42 -5.50 10.28
C VAL A 101 12.06 -6.36 9.21
N VAL A 102 11.91 -7.67 9.34
CA VAL A 102 12.46 -8.66 8.42
C VAL A 102 11.40 -9.70 8.11
N THR A 103 11.45 -10.26 6.90
CA THR A 103 10.61 -11.40 6.55
C THR A 103 10.93 -12.58 7.44
N LYS A 104 9.89 -13.29 7.90
CA LYS A 104 10.05 -14.45 8.81
C LYS A 104 10.79 -15.60 8.14
N ASP A 105 10.62 -15.76 6.83
CA ASP A 105 11.31 -16.75 6.00
C ASP A 105 12.66 -16.26 5.44
N ARG A 106 13.09 -15.04 5.81
CA ARG A 106 14.35 -14.40 5.40
C ARG A 106 14.50 -14.16 3.89
N LYS A 107 13.44 -14.31 3.09
CA LYS A 107 13.48 -13.97 1.66
C LYS A 107 13.40 -12.46 1.44
N LEU A 108 13.74 -12.03 0.23
CA LEU A 108 13.75 -10.62 -0.13
C LEU A 108 12.34 -10.01 -0.06
N SER A 109 12.31 -8.76 0.38
CA SER A 109 11.16 -7.86 0.33
C SER A 109 11.54 -6.60 -0.47
N ALA A 110 10.54 -5.93 -1.02
CA ALA A 110 10.69 -4.63 -1.64
C ALA A 110 9.52 -3.73 -1.25
N HIS A 111 9.82 -2.43 -1.20
CA HIS A 111 8.91 -1.38 -0.79
C HIS A 111 9.01 -0.20 -1.76
N PHE A 112 7.86 0.36 -2.14
CA PHE A 112 7.74 1.65 -2.83
C PHE A 112 6.61 2.44 -2.19
N GLU A 113 6.71 3.76 -2.21
CA GLU A 113 5.73 4.66 -1.62
C GLU A 113 5.52 5.89 -2.50
N HIS A 114 4.28 6.37 -2.54
CA HIS A 114 3.97 7.74 -2.94
C HIS A 114 2.98 8.39 -1.98
N SER A 115 3.15 9.69 -1.77
CA SER A 115 2.08 10.55 -1.25
C SER A 115 1.16 10.96 -2.40
N VAL A 116 -0.13 10.67 -2.27
CA VAL A 116 -1.13 10.87 -3.32
C VAL A 116 -2.27 11.74 -2.81
N ALA A 117 -2.46 12.89 -3.44
CA ALA A 117 -3.62 13.74 -3.22
C ALA A 117 -4.78 13.26 -4.10
N ILE A 118 -5.94 13.03 -3.50
CA ILE A 118 -7.17 12.70 -4.21
C ILE A 118 -7.81 14.00 -4.68
N THR A 119 -8.00 14.16 -5.98
CA THR A 119 -8.62 15.35 -6.58
C THR A 119 -9.85 14.96 -7.40
N GLU A 120 -10.67 15.95 -7.76
CA GLU A 120 -11.81 15.75 -8.66
C GLU A 120 -11.38 15.24 -10.06
N LYS A 121 -10.12 15.45 -10.45
CA LYS A 121 -9.56 14.99 -11.73
C LYS A 121 -8.90 13.61 -11.63
N GLY A 122 -8.93 13.00 -10.46
CA GLY A 122 -8.23 11.74 -10.15
C GLY A 122 -7.05 11.92 -9.19
N PRO A 123 -6.26 10.85 -8.99
CA PRO A 123 -5.10 10.87 -8.10
C PRO A 123 -3.99 11.77 -8.64
N TRP A 124 -3.41 12.61 -7.78
CA TRP A 124 -2.20 13.38 -8.06
C TRP A 124 -1.06 12.86 -7.19
N ILE A 125 -0.06 12.27 -7.83
CA ILE A 125 1.17 11.82 -7.20
C ILE A 125 2.04 13.05 -6.88
N LEU A 126 2.40 13.23 -5.62
CA LEU A 126 3.14 14.38 -5.12
C LEU A 126 4.67 14.16 -5.05
N THR A 127 5.12 12.91 -5.08
CA THR A 127 6.53 12.50 -4.92
C THR A 127 7.05 11.71 -6.10
#